data_AF-A0A8J2Z5T7-F1
#
_entry.id   AF-A0A8J2Z5T7-F1
#
_cell.length_a   1.000
_cell.length_b   1.000
_cell.length_c   1.000
_cell.angle_alpha   90.00
_cell.angle_beta   90.00
_cell.angle_gamma   90.00
#
_symmetry.space_group_name_H-M   'P 1'
#
loop_
_entity.id
_entity.type
_entity.pdbx_description
1 polymer ?
#
loop_
_entity_poly.entity_id
_entity_poly.type
_entity_poly.pdbx_seq_one_letter_code
_entity_poly.pdbx_strand_id
1 'polypeptide(L)'
;MEELTLSVGYKMIRNVVGEKYADIIYDVACTNKRNKIYFPMYANKSCGALKKVLPHDVLRKLSDHFGGQAIYVRKDNLKIDDAKEKEWAARTLAKAGATADTIARVLGVTKKTVLNCYVEQRVKPVDKSGQRQLCLF
;
A
#
# COMPACT_ATOMS: atom_id res chain seq x y z
N MET A 1 -13.59 10.71 -10.33
CA MET A 1 -13.88 9.61 -9.38
C MET A 1 -12.58 9.30 -8.68
N GLU A 2 -12.45 9.57 -7.39
CA GLU A 2 -11.24 9.25 -6.63
C GLU A 2 -11.23 7.73 -6.37
N GLU A 3 -10.23 7.01 -6.91
CA GLU A 3 -10.06 5.59 -6.61
C GLU A 3 -9.43 5.43 -5.22
N LEU A 4 -10.27 5.06 -4.25
CA LEU A 4 -9.86 4.70 -2.90
C LEU A 4 -8.99 3.43 -2.94
N THR A 5 -7.69 3.57 -2.71
CA THR A 5 -6.82 2.40 -2.59
C THR A 5 -6.88 1.87 -1.17
N LEU A 6 -7.62 0.77 -1.02
CA LEU A 6 -7.79 0.08 0.25
C LEU A 6 -6.55 -0.77 0.58
N SER A 7 -6.04 -0.69 1.82
CA SER A 7 -4.96 -1.57 2.26
C SER A 7 -5.38 -3.05 2.21
N VAL A 8 -4.39 -3.93 2.07
CA VAL A 8 -4.63 -5.39 2.15
C VAL A 8 -5.33 -5.73 3.47
N GLY A 9 -4.91 -5.14 4.59
CA GLY A 9 -5.54 -5.33 5.89
C GLY A 9 -7.02 -4.90 5.91
N TYR A 10 -7.35 -3.75 5.31
CA TYR A 10 -8.74 -3.30 5.18
C TYR A 10 -9.58 -4.28 4.34
N LYS A 11 -9.05 -4.74 3.19
CA LYS A 11 -9.74 -5.71 2.32
C LYS A 11 -9.98 -7.04 3.04
N MET A 12 -8.99 -7.54 3.78
CA MET A 12 -9.12 -8.76 4.56
C MET A 12 -10.21 -8.64 5.64
N ILE A 13 -10.22 -7.53 6.38
CA ILE A 13 -11.23 -7.26 7.41
C ILE A 13 -12.62 -7.14 6.77
N ARG A 14 -12.76 -6.38 5.67
CA ARG A 14 -14.01 -6.24 4.91
C ARG A 14 -14.57 -7.59 4.47
N ASN A 15 -13.73 -8.52 4.03
CA ASN A 15 -14.19 -9.83 3.60
C ASN A 15 -14.73 -10.70 4.75
N VAL A 16 -14.22 -10.53 5.97
CA VAL A 16 -14.61 -11.34 7.14
C VAL A 16 -15.86 -10.79 7.82
N VAL A 17 -15.92 -9.47 8.00
CA VAL A 17 -16.98 -8.83 8.80
C VAL A 17 -17.91 -7.93 8.00
N GLY A 18 -17.64 -7.70 6.71
CA GLY A 18 -18.40 -6.77 5.88
C GLY A 18 -17.90 -5.32 5.98
N GLU A 19 -18.32 -4.51 5.01
CA GLU A 19 -17.82 -3.15 4.81
C GLU A 19 -18.16 -2.21 5.96
N LYS A 20 -19.41 -2.24 6.44
CA LYS A 20 -19.87 -1.43 7.57
C LYS A 20 -18.97 -1.56 8.79
N TYR A 21 -18.55 -2.78 9.13
CA TYR A 21 -17.71 -3.03 10.31
C TYR A 21 -16.23 -2.79 10.02
N ALA A 22 -15.78 -2.99 8.78
CA ALA A 22 -14.42 -2.63 8.36
C ALA A 22 -14.16 -1.12 8.43
N ASP A 23 -15.14 -0.29 8.09
CA ASP A 23 -15.05 1.17 8.24
C ASP A 23 -14.89 1.58 9.72
N ILE A 24 -15.70 1.00 10.61
CA ILE A 24 -15.58 1.26 12.06
C ILE A 24 -14.19 0.87 12.58
N ILE A 25 -13.66 -0.27 12.11
CA ILE A 25 -12.31 -0.73 12.49
C ILE A 25 -11.24 0.21 11.93
N TYR A 26 -11.40 0.70 10.70
CA TYR A 26 -10.52 1.70 10.12
C TYR A 26 -10.50 3.00 10.93
N ASP A 27 -11.67 3.52 11.32
CA ASP A 27 -11.77 4.73 12.13
C ASP A 27 -11.05 4.57 13.47
N VAL A 28 -11.21 3.41 14.13
CA VAL A 28 -10.46 3.08 15.34
C VAL A 28 -8.96 2.98 15.06
N ALA A 29 -8.54 2.40 13.94
CA ALA A 29 -7.12 2.31 13.59
C ALA A 29 -6.50 3.70 13.36
N CYS A 30 -7.24 4.63 12.75
CA CYS A 30 -6.80 6.00 12.48
C CYS A 30 -6.53 6.84 13.74
N THR A 31 -7.11 6.47 14.88
CA THR A 31 -6.76 7.09 16.17
C THR A 31 -5.33 6.76 16.63
N ASN A 32 -4.71 5.74 16.04
CA ASN A 32 -3.34 5.34 16.34
C ASN A 32 -2.38 5.92 15.29
N LYS A 33 -1.29 6.59 15.70
CA LYS A 33 -0.28 7.16 14.78
C LYS A 33 0.30 6.16 13.77
N ARG A 34 0.21 4.86 14.02
CA ARG A 34 0.70 3.80 13.13
C ARG A 34 -0.40 3.14 12.26
N ASN A 35 -1.66 3.59 12.35
CA ASN A 35 -2.82 3.03 11.65
C ASN A 35 -2.88 1.49 11.74
N LYS A 36 -2.63 0.97 12.94
CA LYS A 36 -2.55 -0.47 13.22
C LYS A 36 -3.52 -0.85 14.33
N ILE A 37 -4.12 -2.03 14.17
CA ILE A 37 -4.97 -2.66 15.18
C ILE A 37 -4.41 -4.03 15.52
N TYR A 38 -4.38 -4.34 16.82
CA TYR A 38 -4.07 -5.67 17.31
C TYR A 38 -5.37 -6.41 17.61
N PHE A 39 -5.55 -7.59 17.03
CA PHE A 39 -6.65 -8.49 17.36
C PHE A 39 -6.15 -9.51 18.38
N PRO A 40 -6.71 -9.55 19.60
CA PRO A 40 -6.30 -10.55 20.58
C PRO A 40 -6.72 -11.95 20.13
N MET A 41 -5.93 -12.95 20.53
CA MET A 41 -6.23 -14.37 20.26
C MET A 41 -7.60 -14.80 20.80
N TYR A 42 -8.08 -14.15 21.86
CA TYR A 42 -9.37 -14.44 22.47
C TYR A 42 -10.22 -13.17 22.52
N ALA A 43 -11.41 -13.22 21.94
CA ALA A 43 -12.34 -12.07 21.87
C ALA A 43 -12.71 -11.48 23.25
N ASN A 44 -12.56 -12.29 24.32
CA ASN A 44 -12.84 -11.88 25.69
C ASN A 44 -11.65 -11.20 26.39
N LYS A 45 -10.43 -11.28 25.83
CA LYS A 45 -9.21 -10.70 26.40
C LYS A 45 -8.75 -9.52 25.54
N SER A 46 -9.17 -8.30 25.91
CA SER A 46 -8.58 -7.05 25.45
C SER A 46 -8.82 -6.63 23.98
N CYS A 47 -10.08 -6.52 23.57
CA CYS A 47 -10.45 -5.80 22.33
C CYS A 47 -10.53 -4.27 22.52
N GLY A 48 -10.14 -3.72 23.69
CA GLY A 48 -10.00 -2.29 23.94
C GLY A 48 -11.14 -1.42 23.39
N ALA A 49 -10.79 -0.46 22.52
CA ALA A 49 -11.73 0.44 21.85
C ALA A 49 -12.72 -0.30 20.92
N LEU A 50 -12.30 -1.39 20.27
CA LEU A 50 -13.16 -2.19 19.40
C LEU A 50 -14.31 -2.85 20.18
N LYS A 51 -14.09 -3.23 21.45
CA LYS A 51 -15.14 -3.80 22.32
C LYS A 51 -16.31 -2.83 22.56
N LYS A 52 -16.06 -1.52 22.47
CA LYS A 52 -17.07 -0.48 22.72
C LYS A 52 -17.92 -0.19 21.48
N VAL A 53 -17.39 -0.47 20.28
CA VAL A 53 -18.00 -0.06 19.00
C VAL A 53 -18.46 -1.24 18.15
N LEU A 54 -17.93 -2.44 18.37
CA LEU A 54 -18.29 -3.64 17.63
C LEU A 54 -19.14 -4.61 18.46
N PRO A 55 -20.14 -5.26 17.83
CA PRO A 55 -20.85 -6.41 18.41
C PRO A 55 -19.92 -7.58 18.78
N HIS A 56 -20.33 -8.38 19.78
CA HIS A 56 -19.52 -9.50 20.29
C HIS A 56 -19.25 -10.59 19.25
N ASP A 57 -20.22 -10.87 18.40
CA ASP A 57 -20.13 -11.82 17.28
C ASP A 57 -19.10 -11.38 16.23
N VAL A 58 -19.05 -10.08 15.93
CA VAL A 58 -18.05 -9.48 15.03
C VAL A 58 -16.65 -9.60 15.63
N LEU A 59 -16.50 -9.31 16.92
CA LEU A 59 -15.23 -9.47 17.63
C LEU A 59 -14.75 -10.92 17.65
N ARG A 60 -15.67 -11.88 17.84
CA ARG A 60 -15.36 -13.30 17.80
C ARG A 60 -14.83 -13.71 16.42
N LYS A 61 -15.52 -13.35 15.34
CA LYS A 61 -15.08 -13.63 13.97
C LYS A 61 -13.68 -13.07 13.68
N LEU A 62 -13.40 -11.85 14.15
CA LEU A 62 -12.08 -11.22 13.98
C LEU A 62 -10.99 -11.93 14.78
N SER A 63 -11.26 -12.33 16.02
CA SER A 63 -10.31 -13.14 16.81
C SER A 63 -10.08 -14.52 16.18
N ASP A 64 -11.10 -15.15 15.61
CA ASP A 64 -10.95 -16.46 14.96
C ASP A 64 -10.08 -16.38 13.70
N HIS A 65 -10.13 -15.25 12.96
CA HIS A 65 -9.38 -15.07 11.71
C HIS A 65 -8.01 -14.42 11.90
N PHE A 66 -7.89 -13.49 12.84
CA PHE A 66 -6.72 -12.61 12.99
C PHE A 66 -6.13 -12.63 14.40
N GLY A 67 -6.58 -13.55 15.26
CA GLY A 67 -6.13 -13.65 16.64
C GLY A 67 -4.61 -13.70 16.76
N GLY A 68 -4.05 -12.80 17.58
CA GLY A 68 -2.61 -12.67 17.79
C GLY A 68 -1.89 -11.82 16.75
N GLN A 69 -2.58 -11.31 15.73
CA GLN A 69 -1.98 -10.51 14.66
C GLN A 69 -2.21 -9.01 14.85
N ALA A 70 -1.22 -8.23 14.41
CA ALA A 70 -1.35 -6.79 14.24
C ALA A 70 -1.54 -6.45 12.76
N ILE A 71 -2.67 -5.86 12.41
CA ILE A 71 -3.05 -5.56 11.04
C ILE A 71 -2.98 -4.06 10.79
N TYR A 72 -2.36 -3.68 9.68
CA TYR A 72 -2.35 -2.31 9.19
C TYR A 72 -3.62 -2.03 8.37
N VAL A 73 -4.43 -1.10 8.86
CA VAL A 73 -5.69 -0.73 8.23
C VAL A 73 -5.51 0.69 7.71
N ARG A 74 -5.41 0.84 6.38
CA ARG A 74 -5.31 2.14 5.72
C ARG A 74 -6.35 2.22 4.62
N LYS A 75 -6.95 3.40 4.50
CA LYS A 75 -7.86 3.80 3.43
C LYS A 75 -7.24 5.06 2.85
N ASP A 76 -6.13 4.87 2.14
CA ASP A 76 -5.37 5.99 1.62
C ASP A 76 -6.11 6.52 0.39
N ASN A 77 -6.58 7.77 0.47
CA ASN A 77 -6.80 8.58 -0.72
C ASN A 77 -5.42 8.82 -1.31
N LEU A 78 -4.99 7.93 -2.21
CA LEU A 78 -3.84 8.22 -3.05
C LEU A 78 -4.26 9.41 -3.94
N LYS A 79 -4.00 10.63 -3.46
CA LYS A 79 -3.41 11.61 -4.35
C LYS A 79 -2.11 10.95 -4.76
N ILE A 80 -2.14 10.27 -5.91
CA ILE A 80 -0.92 9.81 -6.54
C ILE A 80 -0.05 11.06 -6.60
N ASP A 81 1.12 10.98 -5.97
CA ASP A 81 2.04 12.09 -5.95
C ASP A 81 2.27 12.50 -7.39
N ASP A 82 1.84 13.72 -7.75
CA ASP A 82 1.76 14.21 -9.13
C ASP A 82 3.12 14.02 -9.84
N ALA A 83 4.20 14.03 -9.06
CA ALA A 83 5.56 13.70 -9.48
C ALA A 83 5.73 12.25 -9.96
N LYS A 84 5.20 11.25 -9.24
CA LYS A 84 5.30 9.82 -9.61
C LYS A 84 4.45 9.48 -10.82
N GLU A 85 3.30 10.13 -10.96
CA GLU A 85 2.43 10.00 -12.13
C GLU A 85 3.09 10.55 -13.38
N LYS A 86 3.66 11.76 -13.27
CA LYS A 86 4.45 12.40 -14.33
C LYS A 86 5.71 11.59 -14.66
N GLU A 87 6.37 11.00 -13.67
CA GLU A 87 7.51 10.11 -13.90
C GLU A 87 7.12 8.84 -14.67
N TRP A 88 6.02 8.19 -14.27
CA TRP A 88 5.50 7.02 -14.98
C TRP A 88 5.08 7.36 -16.41
N ALA A 89 4.38 8.48 -16.60
CA ALA A 89 3.96 8.94 -17.93
C ALA A 89 5.15 9.29 -18.81
N ALA A 90 6.18 9.94 -18.26
CA ALA A 90 7.43 10.25 -18.97
C ALA A 90 8.13 8.97 -19.45
N ARG A 91 8.24 7.95 -18.59
CA ARG A 91 8.83 6.65 -18.93
C ARG A 91 8.04 5.89 -19.98
N THR A 92 6.71 6.00 -19.99
CA THR A 92 5.87 5.34 -20.98
C THR A 92 6.00 6.00 -22.35
N LEU A 93 5.95 7.33 -22.42
CA LEU A 93 6.16 8.08 -23.66
C LEU A 93 7.57 7.90 -24.23
N ALA A 94 8.57 7.84 -23.35
CA ALA A 94 9.95 7.52 -23.70
C ALA A 94 10.07 6.18 -24.45
N LYS A 95 9.48 5.12 -23.89
CA LYS A 95 9.48 3.78 -24.49
C LYS A 95 8.75 3.74 -25.84
N ALA A 96 7.75 4.60 -26.02
CA ALA A 96 7.05 4.79 -27.28
C ALA A 96 7.85 5.61 -28.32
N GLY A 97 9.07 6.06 -28.00
CA GLY A 97 9.95 6.79 -28.91
C GLY A 97 9.73 8.31 -28.92
N ALA A 98 8.95 8.86 -28.00
CA ALA A 98 8.73 10.30 -27.92
C ALA A 98 10.03 11.04 -27.50
N THR A 99 10.29 12.18 -28.14
CA THR A 99 11.46 13.02 -27.81
C THR A 99 11.26 13.72 -26.47
N ALA A 100 12.36 14.06 -25.79
CA ALA A 100 12.32 14.74 -24.49
C ALA A 100 11.55 16.07 -24.53
N ASP A 101 11.60 16.80 -25.65
CA ASP A 101 10.84 18.05 -25.84
C ASP A 101 9.32 17.80 -25.93
N THR A 102 8.93 16.70 -26.59
CA THR A 102 7.52 16.31 -26.70
C THR A 102 6.96 15.90 -25.34
N ILE A 103 7.72 15.12 -24.58
CA ILE A 103 7.33 14.67 -23.24
C ILE A 103 7.21 15.85 -22.27
N ALA A 104 8.18 16.78 -22.31
CA ALA A 104 8.17 17.99 -21.50
C ALA A 104 6.90 18.83 -21.75
N ARG A 105 6.51 18.99 -23.02
CA ARG A 105 5.31 19.71 -23.43
C ARG A 105 4.02 19.01 -22.98
N VAL A 106 3.93 17.69 -23.17
CA VAL A 106 2.74 16.89 -22.80
C VAL A 106 2.52 16.87 -21.29
N LEU A 107 3.61 16.78 -20.50
CA LEU A 107 3.54 16.67 -19.05
C LEU A 107 3.65 18.02 -18.30
N GLY A 108 3.83 19.13 -19.03
CA GLY A 108 3.97 20.47 -18.45
C GLY A 108 5.19 20.63 -17.54
N VAL A 109 6.29 19.92 -17.84
CA VAL A 109 7.53 19.94 -17.04
C VAL A 109 8.71 20.42 -17.88
N THR A 110 9.81 20.81 -17.23
CA THR A 110 11.00 21.25 -17.98
C THR A 110 11.70 20.07 -18.67
N LYS A 111 12.33 20.32 -19.82
CA LYS A 111 13.17 19.33 -20.51
C LYS A 111 14.25 18.73 -19.60
N LYS A 112 14.82 19.54 -18.70
CA LYS A 112 15.80 19.09 -17.70
C LYS A 112 15.21 18.07 -16.73
N THR A 113 13.99 18.29 -16.24
CA THR A 113 13.27 17.35 -15.38
C THR A 113 13.07 16.01 -16.08
N VAL A 114 12.65 16.06 -17.36
CA VAL A 114 12.49 14.88 -18.20
C VAL A 114 13.81 14.11 -18.33
N LEU A 115 14.91 14.78 -18.70
CA LEU A 115 16.24 14.18 -18.84
C LEU A 115 16.77 13.59 -17.52
N ASN A 116 16.53 14.23 -16.38
CA ASN A 116 16.95 13.69 -15.08
C ASN A 116 16.26 12.35 -14.77
N CYS A 117 14.97 12.19 -15.12
CA CYS A 117 14.27 10.92 -14.98
C CYS A 117 14.83 9.80 -15.89
N TYR A 118 15.51 10.15 -16.99
CA TYR A 118 16.20 9.18 -17.86
C TYR A 118 17.56 8.72 -17.31
N VAL A 119 18.28 9.62 -16.63
CA VAL A 119 19.71 9.42 -16.31
C VAL A 119 19.93 8.52 -15.08
N GLU A 120 18.92 8.31 -14.23
CA GLU A 120 19.06 7.45 -13.04
C GLU A 120 18.99 5.94 -13.30
N GLN A 121 18.69 5.48 -14.51
CA GLN A 121 18.73 4.05 -14.85
C GLN A 121 20.02 3.66 -15.58
N ARG A 122 21.19 3.98 -15.01
CA ARG A 122 22.34 3.08 -15.19
C ARG A 122 22.05 1.82 -14.39
N VAL A 123 21.34 0.87 -15.01
CA VAL A 123 21.22 -0.49 -14.52
C VAL A 123 22.66 -0.98 -14.32
N LYS A 124 23.12 -1.07 -13.07
CA LYS A 124 24.36 -1.80 -12.79
C LYS A 124 24.13 -3.20 -13.35
N PRO A 125 25.02 -3.73 -14.21
CA PRO A 125 24.90 -5.12 -14.63
C PRO A 125 24.82 -5.97 -13.36
N VAL A 126 23.76 -6.77 -13.25
CA VAL A 126 23.59 -7.71 -12.16
C VAL A 126 24.73 -8.71 -12.29
N ASP A 127 25.72 -8.61 -11.41
CA ASP A 127 26.83 -9.53 -11.36
C ASP A 127 26.30 -10.91 -10.93
N LYS A 128 26.20 -11.84 -11.88
CA LYS A 128 25.70 -13.20 -11.66
C LYS A 128 26.75 -14.13 -11.04
N SER A 129 27.92 -13.61 -10.64
CA SER A 129 29.03 -14.41 -10.11
C SER A 129 28.80 -14.96 -8.69
N GLY A 130 27.76 -14.51 -7.97
CA GLY A 130 27.48 -14.96 -6.59
C GLY A 130 26.58 -16.20 -6.42
N GLN A 131 26.05 -16.80 -7.50
CA GLN A 131 24.98 -17.81 -7.40
C GLN A 131 25.44 -19.28 -7.49
N ARG A 132 26.74 -19.57 -7.34
CA ARG A 132 27.30 -20.94 -7.33
C ARG A 132 28.14 -21.21 -6.08
N GLN A 133 27.54 -21.21 -4.90
CA GLN A 133 28.20 -21.81 -3.73
C GLN A 133 27.25 -22.24 -2.62
N LEU A 134 26.23 -23.05 -2.93
CA LEU A 134 25.51 -23.84 -1.93
C LEU A 134 25.05 -25.18 -2.51
N CYS A 135 26.01 -26.05 -2.83
CA CYS A 135 25.81 -27.50 -2.89
C CYS A 135 27.11 -28.19 -2.42
N LEU A 136 27.30 -28.24 -1.11
CA LEU A 136 28.11 -29.29 -0.48
C LEU A 136 27.15 -30.06 0.44
N PHE A 137 26.58 -31.12 -0.11
CA PHE A 137 26.06 -32.28 0.61
C PHE A 137 26.53 -33.51 -0.17
#